data_AF-A0A2R6C212-F1
#
_entry.id   AF-A0A2R6C212-F1
#
_cell.length_a   1.000
_cell.length_b   1.000
_cell.length_c   1.000
_cell.angle_alpha   90.00
_cell.angle_beta   90.00
_cell.angle_gamma   90.00
#
_symmetry.space_group_name_H-M   'P 1'
#
loop_
_entity.id
_entity.type
_entity.pdbx_description
1 polymer ?
#
loop_
_entity_poly.entity_id
_entity_poly.type
_entity_poly.pdbx_seq_one_letter_code
_entity_poly.pdbx_strand_id
1 'polypeptide(L)'
;MRKMVQTEQILNALKNCYDPEIPVNIVDLGLIYDLKVENDSVYVKMTLTAPGCPAHTFLKEQVEQELLKVPGVKNAQVEIVWDPPWTPDRMSDAAREQLGWSATPVASLPMDMKPLKTGSEQQGEDGSIILVNPRGEAYAVSKHEHMIWTLCDGTRSVERVVEELANTLGAQPEQIRTQVVEIIDAMIRVGLLTNPDEFVQIDIA
;
A
#
# COMPACT_ATOMS: atom_id res chain seq x y z
N MET A 1 4.03 41.83 16.69
CA MET A 1 4.72 40.56 16.40
C MET A 1 4.26 40.09 15.03
N ARG A 2 5.13 39.99 14.01
CA ARG A 2 4.74 39.35 12.74
C ARG A 2 4.62 37.86 13.02
N LYS A 3 3.45 37.25 12.82
CA LYS A 3 3.29 35.79 12.89
C LYS A 3 4.06 35.21 11.70
N MET A 4 5.11 34.45 11.97
CA MET A 4 5.74 33.62 10.95
C MET A 4 4.81 32.45 10.63
N VAL A 5 4.65 32.16 9.34
CA VAL A 5 3.91 31.00 8.87
C VAL A 5 4.65 29.75 9.31
N GLN A 6 3.96 28.84 9.98
CA GLN A 6 4.55 27.58 10.45
C GLN A 6 4.32 26.47 9.44
N THR A 7 5.33 25.62 9.24
CA THR A 7 5.25 24.44 8.34
C THR A 7 4.05 23.56 8.66
N GLU A 8 3.71 23.38 9.94
CA GLU A 8 2.56 22.58 10.36
C GLU A 8 1.22 23.15 9.86
N GLN A 9 1.07 24.48 9.83
CA GLN A 9 -0.14 25.12 9.30
C GLN A 9 -0.28 24.88 7.79
N ILE A 10 0.85 24.85 7.09
CA ILE A 10 0.90 24.53 5.66
C ILE A 10 0.52 23.07 5.43
N LEU A 11 1.14 22.13 6.15
CA LEU A 11 0.81 20.71 6.03
C LEU A 11 -0.67 20.44 6.32
N ASN A 12 -1.25 21.08 7.34
CA ASN A 12 -2.67 20.96 7.66
C ASN A 12 -3.58 21.51 6.55
N ALA A 13 -3.19 22.59 5.87
CA ALA A 13 -3.94 23.10 4.72
C ALA A 13 -3.85 22.14 3.52
N LEU A 14 -2.66 21.58 3.26
CA LEU A 14 -2.44 20.61 2.19
C LEU A 14 -3.24 19.32 2.38
N LYS A 15 -3.56 18.92 3.62
CA LYS A 15 -4.45 17.78 3.91
C LYS A 15 -5.90 17.98 3.43
N ASN A 16 -6.30 19.18 3.03
CA ASN A 16 -7.60 19.44 2.41
C ASN A 16 -7.60 19.21 0.89
N CYS A 17 -6.44 18.95 0.28
CA CYS A 17 -6.31 18.64 -1.13
C CYS A 17 -6.28 17.12 -1.31
N TYR A 18 -7.10 16.60 -2.21
CA TYR A 18 -7.26 15.16 -2.47
C TYR A 18 -6.89 14.84 -3.91
N ASP A 19 -6.31 13.67 -4.11
CA ASP A 19 -6.11 13.14 -5.46
C ASP A 19 -7.49 12.79 -6.07
N PRO A 20 -7.73 13.14 -7.36
CA PRO A 20 -9.02 12.92 -8.00
C PRO A 20 -9.30 11.44 -8.33
N GLU A 21 -8.27 10.60 -8.39
CA GLU A 21 -8.37 9.17 -8.71
C GLU A 21 -8.31 8.31 -7.45
N ILE A 22 -7.48 8.70 -6.47
CA ILE A 22 -7.30 8.01 -5.20
C ILE A 22 -7.91 8.86 -4.06
N PRO A 23 -8.92 8.38 -3.31
CA PRO A 23 -9.65 9.18 -2.32
C PRO A 23 -8.88 9.40 -1.01
N VAL A 24 -7.65 9.88 -1.10
CA VAL A 24 -6.72 10.18 0.00
C VAL A 24 -6.09 11.55 -0.24
N ASN A 25 -5.77 12.27 0.84
CA ASN A 25 -5.16 13.59 0.71
C ASN A 25 -3.71 13.51 0.23
N ILE A 26 -3.24 14.56 -0.45
CA ILE A 26 -1.93 14.58 -1.11
C ILE A 26 -0.74 14.49 -0.14
N VAL A 27 -0.95 14.83 1.14
CA VAL A 27 0.09 14.71 2.18
C VAL A 27 0.24 13.26 2.58
N ASP A 28 -0.87 12.60 2.91
CA ASP A 28 -0.87 11.19 3.32
C ASP A 28 -0.59 10.24 2.14
N LEU A 29 -0.84 10.65 0.89
CA LEU A 29 -0.36 9.95 -0.30
C LEU A 29 1.15 10.08 -0.54
N GLY A 30 1.84 11.00 0.15
CA GLY A 30 3.25 11.24 -0.06
C GLY A 30 3.57 11.91 -1.39
N LEU A 31 2.66 12.74 -1.91
CA LEU A 31 2.87 13.49 -3.17
C LEU A 31 3.74 14.73 -2.98
N ILE A 32 3.90 15.21 -1.75
CA ILE A 32 4.73 16.38 -1.42
C ILE A 32 6.20 15.97 -1.32
N TYR A 33 7.03 16.41 -2.24
CA TYR A 33 8.46 16.08 -2.31
C TYR A 33 9.35 17.11 -1.60
N ASP A 34 8.96 18.39 -1.67
CA ASP A 34 9.68 19.47 -1.00
C ASP A 34 8.68 20.55 -0.59
N LEU A 35 8.92 21.15 0.57
CA LEU A 35 8.12 22.25 1.11
C LEU A 35 9.06 23.29 1.72
N LYS A 36 9.02 24.50 1.16
CA LYS A 36 9.79 25.64 1.66
C LYS A 36 8.84 26.77 2.05
N VAL A 37 9.05 27.29 3.26
CA VAL A 37 8.31 28.43 3.78
C VAL A 37 9.30 29.56 4.02
N GLU A 38 9.18 30.62 3.23
CA GLU A 38 10.04 31.81 3.28
C GLU A 38 9.20 33.03 3.63
N ASN A 39 9.18 33.40 4.92
CA ASN A 39 8.38 34.50 5.46
C ASN A 39 6.87 34.34 5.21
N ASP A 40 6.35 34.96 4.15
CA ASP A 40 4.95 34.94 3.70
C ASP A 40 4.77 34.21 2.35
N SER A 41 5.83 33.58 1.83
CA SER A 41 5.82 32.82 0.58
C SER A 41 5.99 31.32 0.84
N VAL A 42 5.20 30.50 0.15
CA VAL A 42 5.23 29.04 0.26
C VAL A 42 5.51 28.44 -1.10
N TYR A 43 6.50 27.55 -1.15
CA TYR A 43 6.87 26.80 -2.34
C TYR A 43 6.67 25.31 -2.06
N VAL A 44 5.88 24.66 -2.91
CA VAL A 44 5.63 23.21 -2.83
C VAL A 44 6.12 22.56 -4.11
N LYS A 45 7.02 21.59 -3.98
CA LYS A 45 7.35 20.66 -5.06
C LYS A 45 6.57 19.38 -4.81
N MET A 46 5.76 18.99 -5.78
CA MET A 46 4.96 17.78 -5.68
C MET A 46 4.99 16.96 -6.96
N THR A 47 4.60 15.71 -6.84
CA THR A 47 4.35 14.82 -7.98
C THR A 47 2.89 14.37 -7.99
N LEU A 48 2.55 13.47 -8.90
CA LEU A 48 1.21 12.94 -9.10
C LEU A 48 1.27 11.42 -9.22
N THR A 49 0.13 10.77 -8.98
CA THR A 49 -0.02 9.32 -9.04
C THR A 49 0.10 8.79 -10.47
N ALA A 50 -0.34 9.56 -11.47
CA ALA A 50 -0.23 9.22 -12.89
C ALA A 50 0.10 10.43 -13.79
N PRO A 51 0.95 10.28 -14.83
CA PRO A 51 1.22 11.35 -15.78
C PRO A 51 0.09 11.52 -16.81
N GLY A 52 -0.21 12.77 -17.18
CA GLY A 52 -0.88 13.08 -18.45
C GLY A 52 -2.39 13.34 -18.43
N CYS A 53 -3.08 13.36 -17.29
CA CYS A 53 -4.51 13.75 -17.25
C CYS A 53 -4.70 15.27 -17.04
N PRO A 54 -5.61 15.96 -17.77
CA PRO A 54 -5.90 17.39 -17.56
C PRO A 54 -6.45 17.72 -16.16
N ALA A 55 -6.94 16.72 -15.41
CA ALA A 55 -7.39 16.87 -14.03
C ALA A 55 -6.29 17.39 -13.08
N HIS A 56 -5.02 17.14 -13.40
CA HIS A 56 -3.89 17.50 -12.54
C HIS A 56 -3.59 18.99 -12.48
N THR A 57 -3.93 19.76 -13.52
CA THR A 57 -3.83 21.22 -13.49
C THR A 57 -4.78 21.80 -12.44
N PHE A 58 -5.97 21.20 -12.27
CA PHE A 58 -6.91 21.61 -11.22
C PHE A 58 -6.38 21.31 -9.83
N LEU A 59 -5.70 20.18 -9.62
CA LEU A 59 -5.10 19.85 -8.32
C LEU A 59 -4.01 20.87 -7.96
N LYS A 60 -3.14 21.24 -8.92
CA LYS A 60 -2.15 22.30 -8.72
C LYS A 60 -2.81 23.61 -8.26
N GLU A 61 -3.84 24.06 -8.97
CA GLU A 61 -4.56 25.28 -8.64
C GLU A 61 -5.23 25.18 -7.26
N GLN A 62 -5.87 24.04 -6.96
CA GLN A 62 -6.48 23.79 -5.66
C GLN A 62 -5.46 23.90 -4.53
N VAL A 63 -4.27 23.33 -4.69
CA VAL A 63 -3.19 23.41 -3.71
C VAL A 63 -2.77 24.87 -3.49
N GLU A 64 -2.53 25.63 -4.56
CA GLU A 64 -2.18 27.05 -4.46
C GLU A 64 -3.29 27.83 -3.72
N GLN A 65 -4.56 27.57 -4.01
CA GLN A 65 -5.69 28.22 -3.33
C GLN A 65 -5.81 27.84 -1.86
N GLU A 66 -5.63 26.56 -1.49
CA GLU A 66 -5.66 26.14 -0.09
C GLU A 66 -4.52 26.76 0.73
N LEU A 67 -3.33 26.87 0.14
CA LEU A 67 -2.19 27.52 0.78
C LEU A 67 -2.43 29.01 1.03
N LEU A 68 -3.05 29.71 0.09
CA LEU A 68 -3.38 31.14 0.21
C LEU A 68 -4.43 31.43 1.29
N LYS A 69 -5.21 30.42 1.73
CA LYS A 69 -6.13 30.56 2.86
C LYS A 69 -5.42 30.57 4.22
N VAL A 70 -4.17 30.12 4.29
CA VAL A 70 -3.41 30.07 5.54
C VAL A 70 -3.06 31.50 5.99
N PRO A 71 -3.45 31.92 7.21
CA PRO A 71 -3.16 33.27 7.69
C PRO A 71 -1.67 33.59 7.69
N GLY A 72 -1.29 34.60 6.92
CA GLY A 72 0.10 35.07 6.79
C GLY A 72 0.77 34.66 5.48
N VAL A 73 0.21 33.72 4.72
CA VAL A 73 0.65 33.41 3.36
C VAL A 73 0.13 34.48 2.40
N LYS A 74 1.01 35.04 1.57
CA LYS A 74 0.67 35.99 0.51
C LYS A 74 0.98 35.48 -0.88
N ASN A 75 1.90 34.52 -0.98
CA ASN A 75 2.29 33.91 -2.23
C ASN A 75 2.41 32.40 -2.05
N ALA A 76 1.85 31.64 -2.98
CA ALA A 76 1.94 30.19 -3.02
C ALA A 76 2.30 29.78 -4.44
N GLN A 77 3.36 28.98 -4.58
CA GLN A 77 3.80 28.45 -5.86
C GLN A 77 3.94 26.94 -5.77
N VAL A 78 3.30 26.23 -6.70
CA VAL A 78 3.40 24.78 -6.81
C VAL A 78 4.17 24.41 -8.08
N GLU A 79 5.17 23.54 -7.93
CA GLU A 79 5.93 22.93 -9.01
C GLU A 79 5.56 21.45 -9.09
N ILE A 80 5.06 21.00 -10.25
CA ILE A 80 4.84 19.58 -10.52
C ILE A 80 6.10 19.00 -11.14
N VAL A 81 6.64 17.94 -10.54
CA VAL A 81 7.77 17.16 -11.03
C VAL A 81 7.38 15.72 -11.30
N TRP A 82 8.05 15.10 -12.26
CA TRP A 82 7.81 13.71 -12.67
C TRP A 82 8.94 12.75 -12.28
N ASP A 83 10.07 13.31 -11.86
CA ASP A 83 11.26 12.56 -11.46
C ASP A 83 11.68 12.98 -10.04
N PRO A 84 11.79 12.04 -9.08
CA PRO A 84 11.46 10.61 -9.21
C PRO A 84 9.95 10.38 -9.38
N PRO A 85 9.52 9.31 -10.08
CA PRO A 85 8.10 8.96 -10.16
C PRO A 85 7.56 8.63 -8.78
N TRP A 86 6.27 8.88 -8.56
CA TRP A 86 5.59 8.45 -7.35
C TRP A 86 5.51 6.93 -7.28
N THR A 87 5.62 6.40 -6.07
CA THR A 87 5.48 4.98 -5.78
C THR A 87 4.68 4.79 -4.48
N PRO A 88 3.85 3.74 -4.36
CA PRO A 88 3.01 3.47 -3.18
C PRO A 88 3.73 3.43 -1.83
N ASP A 89 5.04 3.11 -1.81
CA ASP A 89 5.85 3.12 -0.59
C ASP A 89 5.98 4.52 0.05
N ARG A 90 5.55 5.59 -0.62
CA ARG A 90 5.56 6.95 -0.08
C ARG A 90 4.36 7.31 0.80
N MET A 91 3.29 6.52 0.77
CA MET A 91 2.09 6.82 1.54
C MET A 91 2.33 6.68 3.05
N SER A 92 1.56 7.41 3.85
CA SER A 92 1.50 7.22 5.30
C SER A 92 0.81 5.90 5.66
N ASP A 93 1.11 5.35 6.83
CA ASP A 93 0.48 4.09 7.28
C ASP A 93 -1.05 4.19 7.33
N ALA A 94 -1.59 5.36 7.70
CA ALA A 94 -3.02 5.62 7.70
C ALA A 94 -3.64 5.62 6.29
N ALA A 95 -2.97 6.20 5.30
CA ALA A 95 -3.41 6.15 3.90
C ALA A 95 -3.37 4.74 3.35
N ARG A 96 -2.31 4.00 3.68
CA ARG A 96 -2.15 2.60 3.31
C ARG A 96 -3.30 1.75 3.88
N GLU A 97 -3.57 1.87 5.18
CA GLU A 97 -4.70 1.18 5.84
C GLU A 97 -6.04 1.55 5.21
N GLN A 98 -6.29 2.85 4.95
CA GLN A 98 -7.52 3.32 4.30
C GLN A 98 -7.75 2.70 2.92
N LEU A 99 -6.66 2.46 2.18
CA LEU A 99 -6.69 1.84 0.85
C LEU A 99 -6.63 0.31 0.90
N GLY A 100 -6.58 -0.31 2.08
CA GLY A 100 -6.38 -1.76 2.23
C GLY A 100 -4.97 -2.23 1.86
N TRP A 101 -4.03 -1.30 1.63
CA TRP A 101 -2.60 -1.55 1.62
C TRP A 101 -2.14 -1.71 3.07
N SER A 102 -2.20 -2.88 3.68
CA SER A 102 -1.70 -3.00 5.06
C SER A 102 -0.16 -2.92 5.09
N ALA A 103 0.41 -1.76 5.44
CA ALA A 103 1.82 -1.63 5.86
C ALA A 103 2.02 -1.99 7.33
N THR A 104 1.45 -3.13 7.76
CA THR A 104 2.19 -3.89 8.77
C THR A 104 3.57 -4.12 8.14
N PRO A 105 4.70 -3.88 8.83
CA PRO A 105 5.92 -4.54 8.40
C PRO A 105 5.49 -6.00 8.31
N VAL A 106 5.52 -6.58 7.11
CA VAL A 106 5.49 -8.03 7.00
C VAL A 106 6.57 -8.43 7.99
N ALA A 107 6.19 -9.03 9.12
CA ALA A 107 7.16 -9.71 9.95
C ALA A 107 7.79 -10.67 8.96
N SER A 108 8.99 -10.32 8.49
CA SER A 108 9.50 -10.79 7.20
C SER A 108 9.33 -12.28 7.19
N LEU A 109 8.35 -12.80 6.42
CA LEU A 109 8.03 -14.22 6.48
C LEU A 109 9.36 -14.93 6.27
N PRO A 110 9.79 -15.81 7.19
CA PRO A 110 11.06 -16.49 7.03
C PRO A 110 11.04 -17.17 5.67
N MET A 111 12.00 -16.83 4.80
CA MET A 111 11.95 -17.31 3.40
C MET A 111 12.06 -18.84 3.32
N ASP A 112 12.59 -19.46 4.38
CA ASP A 112 12.70 -20.89 4.62
C ASP A 112 11.45 -21.53 5.26
N MET A 113 10.51 -20.72 5.78
CA MET A 113 9.22 -21.18 6.31
C MET A 113 8.45 -21.97 5.25
N LYS A 114 7.78 -23.05 5.66
CA LYS A 114 6.98 -23.91 4.78
C LYS A 114 5.49 -23.77 5.06
N PRO A 115 4.80 -22.78 4.47
CA PRO A 115 3.38 -22.57 4.71
C PRO A 115 2.56 -23.81 4.32
N LEU A 116 1.58 -24.14 5.15
CA LEU A 116 0.64 -25.23 4.92
C LEU A 116 -0.77 -24.69 4.71
N LYS A 117 -1.38 -25.04 3.58
CA LYS A 117 -2.75 -24.68 3.28
C LYS A 117 -3.75 -25.37 4.18
N THR A 118 -4.81 -24.64 4.50
CA THR A 118 -5.91 -25.08 5.35
C THR A 118 -7.25 -24.77 4.72
N GLY A 119 -8.27 -25.51 5.15
CA GLY A 119 -9.63 -25.35 4.64
C GLY A 119 -9.90 -26.13 3.35
N SER A 120 -10.84 -25.65 2.55
CA SER A 120 -11.34 -26.30 1.34
C SER A 120 -11.60 -25.31 0.21
N GLU A 121 -11.47 -25.76 -1.03
CA GLU A 121 -11.87 -25.03 -2.22
C GLU A 121 -13.32 -25.35 -2.60
N GLN A 122 -14.06 -24.33 -3.05
CA GLN A 122 -15.40 -24.42 -3.61
C GLN A 122 -15.48 -23.57 -4.87
N GLN A 123 -16.41 -23.90 -5.76
CA GLN A 123 -16.69 -23.10 -6.95
C GLN A 123 -17.99 -22.31 -6.72
N GLY A 124 -17.91 -20.98 -6.88
CA GLY A 124 -19.09 -20.12 -6.86
C GLY A 124 -19.99 -20.41 -8.06
N GLU A 125 -21.27 -20.04 -7.96
CA GLU A 125 -22.25 -20.23 -9.04
C GLU A 125 -21.87 -19.51 -10.35
N ASP A 126 -21.07 -18.45 -10.23
CA ASP A 126 -20.51 -17.66 -11.34
C ASP A 126 -19.15 -18.17 -11.85
N GLY A 127 -18.66 -19.29 -11.32
CA GLY A 127 -17.35 -19.86 -11.64
C GLY A 127 -16.17 -19.23 -10.88
N SER A 128 -16.43 -18.34 -9.92
CA SER A 128 -15.40 -17.82 -9.02
C SER A 128 -14.78 -18.93 -8.16
N ILE A 129 -13.50 -18.77 -7.81
CA ILE A 129 -12.80 -19.70 -6.91
C ILE A 129 -13.01 -19.18 -5.49
N ILE A 130 -13.61 -20.01 -4.64
CA ILE A 130 -13.89 -19.68 -3.24
C ILE A 130 -13.03 -20.58 -2.35
N LEU A 131 -12.21 -19.99 -1.49
CA LEU A 131 -11.52 -20.72 -0.44
C LEU A 131 -12.27 -20.55 0.87
N VAL A 132 -12.54 -21.66 1.55
CA VAL A 132 -13.25 -21.70 2.83
C VAL A 132 -12.29 -22.17 3.91
N ASN A 133 -12.02 -21.32 4.89
CA ASN A 133 -11.11 -21.67 5.98
C ASN A 133 -11.77 -22.65 6.98
N PRO A 134 -11.01 -23.23 7.94
CA PRO A 134 -11.57 -24.13 8.94
C PRO A 134 -12.64 -23.54 9.86
N ARG A 135 -12.77 -22.20 9.92
CA ARG A 135 -13.85 -21.51 10.65
C ARG A 135 -15.16 -21.43 9.85
N GLY A 136 -15.15 -21.88 8.59
CA GLY A 136 -16.29 -21.80 7.68
C GLY A 136 -16.43 -20.44 6.99
N GLU A 137 -15.43 -19.56 7.11
CA GLU A 137 -15.42 -18.25 6.44
C GLU A 137 -14.95 -18.42 4.99
N ALA A 138 -15.69 -17.83 4.04
CA ALA A 138 -15.47 -17.97 2.61
C ALA A 138 -14.83 -16.71 2.01
N TYR A 139 -13.81 -16.91 1.18
CA TYR A 139 -13.03 -15.87 0.52
C TYR A 139 -13.01 -16.13 -0.98
N ALA A 140 -13.58 -15.19 -1.75
CA ALA A 140 -13.41 -15.21 -3.20
C ALA A 140 -11.97 -14.79 -3.53
N VAL A 141 -11.28 -15.60 -4.33
CA VAL A 141 -9.87 -15.39 -4.66
C VAL A 141 -9.64 -15.33 -6.16
N SER A 142 -8.61 -14.61 -6.56
CA SER A 142 -8.09 -14.62 -7.92
C SER A 142 -7.39 -15.94 -8.24
N LYS A 143 -7.13 -16.19 -9.52
CA LYS A 143 -6.34 -17.36 -9.96
C LYS A 143 -4.92 -17.36 -9.37
N HIS A 144 -4.30 -16.19 -9.23
CA HIS A 144 -2.95 -16.07 -8.67
C HIS A 144 -2.90 -16.45 -7.19
N GLU A 145 -3.86 -15.95 -6.41
CA GLU A 145 -4.00 -16.29 -4.99
C GLU A 145 -4.30 -17.79 -4.81
N HIS A 146 -5.19 -18.35 -5.64
CA HIS A 146 -5.46 -19.78 -5.65
C HIS A 146 -4.22 -20.63 -5.96
N MET A 147 -3.39 -20.21 -6.92
CA MET A 147 -2.12 -20.88 -7.21
C MET A 147 -1.16 -20.85 -6.02
N ILE A 148 -1.01 -19.69 -5.37
CA ILE A 148 -0.17 -19.54 -4.17
C ILE A 148 -0.67 -20.49 -3.06
N TRP A 149 -1.97 -20.46 -2.76
CA TRP A 149 -2.58 -21.34 -1.78
C TRP A 149 -2.35 -22.82 -2.13
N THR A 150 -2.47 -23.19 -3.40
CA THR A 150 -2.27 -24.56 -3.87
C THR A 150 -0.82 -25.04 -3.67
N LEU A 151 0.17 -24.18 -3.92
CA LEU A 151 1.61 -24.46 -3.79
C LEU A 151 2.06 -24.59 -2.33
N CYS A 152 1.39 -23.90 -1.40
CA CYS A 152 1.67 -23.94 0.04
C CYS A 152 1.18 -25.26 0.66
N ASP A 153 1.90 -26.36 0.45
CA ASP A 153 1.52 -27.70 0.91
C ASP A 153 2.27 -28.18 2.17
N GLY A 154 3.00 -27.28 2.85
CA GLY A 154 3.84 -27.60 3.99
C GLY A 154 5.20 -28.20 3.63
N THR A 155 5.51 -28.42 2.34
CA THR A 155 6.81 -28.95 1.90
C THR A 155 7.68 -27.91 1.21
N ARG A 156 7.07 -26.96 0.49
CA ARG A 156 7.76 -25.86 -0.19
C ARG A 156 8.03 -24.71 0.76
N SER A 157 9.25 -24.16 0.73
CA SER A 157 9.55 -22.91 1.41
C SER A 157 8.89 -21.73 0.70
N VAL A 158 8.73 -20.58 1.38
CA VAL A 158 8.26 -19.33 0.75
C VAL A 158 9.11 -18.97 -0.47
N GLU A 159 10.44 -19.14 -0.37
CA GLU A 159 11.35 -18.94 -1.51
C GLU A 159 10.99 -19.84 -2.70
N ARG A 160 10.70 -21.11 -2.43
CA ARG A 160 10.34 -22.07 -3.47
C ARG A 160 8.99 -21.76 -4.12
N VAL A 161 8.02 -21.29 -3.33
CA VAL A 161 6.72 -20.83 -3.85
C VAL A 161 6.90 -19.65 -4.80
N VAL A 162 7.76 -18.67 -4.44
CA VAL A 162 8.09 -17.53 -5.31
C VAL A 162 8.71 -18.00 -6.62
N GLU A 163 9.71 -18.89 -6.58
CA GLU A 163 10.37 -19.42 -7.77
C GLU A 163 9.39 -20.17 -8.70
N GLU A 164 8.56 -21.05 -8.15
CA GLU A 164 7.63 -21.85 -8.95
C GLU A 164 6.51 -20.99 -9.56
N LEU A 165 6.04 -19.99 -8.82
CA LEU A 165 5.07 -19.04 -9.35
C LEU A 165 5.67 -18.17 -10.45
N ALA A 166 6.87 -17.61 -10.26
CA ALA A 166 7.57 -16.82 -11.27
C ALA A 166 7.78 -17.61 -12.57
N ASN A 167 8.21 -18.87 -12.46
CA ASN A 167 8.36 -19.76 -13.61
C ASN A 167 7.02 -19.98 -14.34
N THR A 168 5.93 -20.17 -13.59
CA THR A 168 4.60 -20.39 -14.17
C THR A 168 4.08 -19.13 -14.88
N LEU A 169 4.38 -17.95 -14.35
CA LEU A 169 3.95 -16.65 -14.89
C LEU A 169 4.90 -16.10 -15.97
N GLY A 170 6.06 -16.72 -16.19
CA GLY A 170 7.10 -16.18 -17.07
C GLY A 170 7.72 -14.88 -16.55
N ALA A 171 7.71 -14.66 -15.24
CA ALA A 171 8.26 -13.49 -14.56
C ALA A 171 9.61 -13.80 -13.91
N GLN A 172 10.35 -12.77 -13.48
CA GLN A 172 11.52 -12.95 -12.63
C GLN A 172 11.09 -13.04 -11.14
N PRO A 173 11.67 -13.95 -10.32
CA PRO A 173 11.33 -14.10 -8.91
C PRO A 173 11.37 -12.79 -8.12
N GLU A 174 12.35 -11.93 -8.38
CA GLU A 174 12.54 -10.66 -7.67
C GLU A 174 11.41 -9.66 -7.92
N GLN A 175 10.73 -9.76 -9.07
CA GLN A 175 9.63 -8.87 -9.43
C GLN A 175 8.34 -9.18 -8.67
N ILE A 176 8.13 -10.45 -8.29
CA ILE A 176 6.89 -10.91 -7.65
C ILE A 176 7.05 -11.23 -6.17
N ARG A 177 8.30 -11.33 -5.69
CA ARG A 177 8.64 -11.80 -4.33
C ARG A 177 7.81 -11.10 -3.25
N THR A 178 7.81 -9.76 -3.25
CA THR A 178 7.10 -8.96 -2.24
C THR A 178 5.61 -9.25 -2.25
N GLN A 179 4.99 -9.26 -3.43
CA GLN A 179 3.56 -9.51 -3.58
C GLN A 179 3.17 -10.93 -3.12
N VAL A 180 3.98 -11.94 -3.45
CA VAL A 180 3.73 -13.33 -3.02
C VAL A 180 3.81 -13.44 -1.50
N VAL A 181 4.81 -12.82 -0.88
CA VAL A 181 4.98 -12.80 0.57
C VAL A 181 3.79 -12.12 1.27
N GLU A 182 3.32 -10.99 0.73
CA GLU A 182 2.14 -10.28 1.27
C GLU A 182 0.86 -11.12 1.16
N ILE A 183 0.67 -11.83 0.04
CA ILE A 183 -0.48 -12.73 -0.14
C ILE A 183 -0.43 -13.90 0.85
N ILE A 184 0.75 -14.51 1.04
CA ILE A 184 0.93 -15.59 2.02
C ILE A 184 0.60 -15.09 3.43
N ASP A 185 1.10 -13.92 3.83
CA ASP A 185 0.81 -13.32 5.14
C ASP A 185 -0.69 -13.05 5.32
N ALA A 186 -1.33 -12.46 4.30
CA ALA A 186 -2.77 -12.22 4.32
C ALA A 186 -3.57 -13.52 4.49
N MET A 187 -3.21 -14.58 3.77
CA MET A 187 -3.84 -15.89 3.89
C MET A 187 -3.63 -16.54 5.27
N ILE A 188 -2.47 -16.34 5.90
CA ILE A 188 -2.21 -16.79 7.27
C ILE A 188 -3.16 -16.07 8.25
N ARG A 189 -3.29 -14.75 8.15
CA ARG A 189 -4.18 -13.96 9.03
C ARG A 189 -5.63 -14.41 8.97
N VAL A 190 -6.10 -14.79 7.78
CA VAL A 190 -7.46 -15.29 7.59
C VAL A 190 -7.59 -16.80 7.80
N GLY A 191 -6.51 -17.52 8.13
CA GLY A 191 -6.53 -18.96 8.41
C GLY A 191 -6.73 -19.85 7.18
N LEU A 192 -6.40 -19.34 5.99
CA LEU A 192 -6.31 -20.12 4.76
C LEU A 192 -4.95 -20.81 4.59
N LEU A 193 -3.92 -20.28 5.24
CA LEU A 193 -2.62 -20.92 5.43
C LEU A 193 -2.28 -20.95 6.92
N THR A 194 -1.35 -21.82 7.32
CA THR A 194 -0.74 -21.81 8.65
C THR A 194 0.76 -21.65 8.54
N ASN A 195 1.33 -21.00 9.56
CA ASN A 195 2.76 -21.01 9.82
C ASN A 195 3.08 -22.13 10.82
N PRO A 196 3.63 -23.28 10.37
CA PRO A 196 3.95 -24.38 11.28
C PRO A 196 5.05 -24.02 12.28
N ASP A 197 5.89 -23.02 11.97
CA ASP A 197 7.00 -22.58 12.83
C ASP A 197 6.56 -21.63 13.94
N GLU A 198 5.29 -21.18 13.93
CA GLU A 198 4.72 -20.29 14.95
C GLU A 198 4.33 -21.02 16.27
N PHE A 199 4.49 -22.34 16.32
CA PHE A 199 4.23 -23.16 17.51
C PHE A 199 5.50 -23.54 18.28
N VAL A 200 6.17 -22.56 18.90
CA VAL A 200 7.02 -22.82 20.08
C VAL A 200 6.89 -21.66 21.09
N GLN A 201 5.80 -21.64 21.85
CA GLN A 201 5.80 -21.38 23.31
C GLN A 201 4.36 -21.47 23.83
N ILE A 202 4.02 -22.63 24.41
CA ILE A 202 3.02 -22.67 25.46
C ILE A 202 3.80 -22.95 26.74
N ASP A 203 4.24 -21.90 27.43
CA ASP A 203 4.60 -21.99 28.83
C ASP A 203 3.30 -22.14 29.63
N ILE A 204 2.98 -23.37 30.02
CA ILE A 204 2.04 -23.60 31.13
C ILE A 204 2.89 -23.93 32.35
N ALA A 205 2.98 -22.95 33.26
CA ALA A 205 3.38 -23.17 34.65
C ALA A 205 2.27 -23.86 35.44
#